data_AF-A0A0D7AC90-F1
#
_entry.id   AF-A0A0D7AC90-F1
#
_cell.length_a   1.000
_cell.length_b   1.000
_cell.length_c   1.000
_cell.angle_alpha   90.00
_cell.angle_beta   90.00
_cell.angle_gamma   90.00
#
_symmetry.space_group_name_H-M   'P 1'
#
loop_
_entity.id
_entity.type
_entity.pdbx_description
1 polymer ?
#
loop_
_entity_poly.entity_id
_entity_poly.type
_entity_poly.pdbx_seq_one_letter_code
_entity_poly.pdbx_strand_id
1 'polypeptide(L)'
;MSNSTTVKVVTLPKRKADGSNWMTYKERFLNNITKQGLCAQLAGRKVKPGEPEIHTDGKTYLPSGSKPLSDEEADAAWEKADEWAQNEAKIREVIYETVDQTTFMQIKNEPTAAKMWQALAKITEGRGDTIKVDTLARLQTMRCTEGDNIPEFIGRMTTLREDLAAMGSPVEDTQFASIIRLAFSSLTAEFKSSQVVESRELDDGGPRENGGNFKA
;
A
#
# COMPACT_ATOMS: atom_id res chain seq x y z
N MET A 1 14.36 -44.08 -3.68
CA MET A 1 14.46 -42.77 -3.00
C MET A 1 13.41 -41.88 -3.61
N SER A 2 12.29 -41.67 -2.91
CA SER A 2 11.18 -40.88 -3.44
C SER A 2 11.41 -39.41 -3.12
N ASN A 3 11.64 -38.60 -4.14
CA ASN A 3 11.77 -37.15 -4.01
C ASN A 3 10.40 -36.55 -3.72
N SER A 4 10.16 -36.21 -2.45
CA SER A 4 9.01 -35.39 -2.05
C SER A 4 9.31 -33.94 -2.45
N THR A 5 8.73 -33.50 -3.56
CA THR A 5 8.76 -32.09 -3.94
C THR A 5 7.76 -31.34 -3.06
N THR A 6 8.26 -30.75 -1.97
CA THR A 6 7.49 -29.84 -1.12
C THR A 6 7.14 -28.59 -1.94
N VAL A 7 5.93 -28.57 -2.50
CA VAL A 7 5.36 -27.37 -3.12
C VAL A 7 5.25 -26.32 -2.01
N LYS A 8 6.08 -25.27 -2.09
CA LYS A 8 5.96 -24.11 -1.19
C LYS A 8 4.56 -23.52 -1.39
N VAL A 9 3.71 -23.66 -0.38
CA VAL A 9 2.43 -22.94 -0.32
C VAL A 9 2.80 -21.45 -0.29
N VAL A 10 2.62 -20.77 -1.42
CA VAL A 10 2.86 -19.32 -1.50
C VAL A 10 1.73 -18.65 -0.74
N THR A 11 2.00 -18.29 0.51
CA THR A 11 1.08 -17.54 1.37
C THR A 11 0.84 -16.16 0.76
N LEU A 12 -0.41 -15.71 0.72
CA LEU A 12 -0.75 -14.35 0.32
C LEU A 12 0.00 -13.35 1.24
N PRO A 13 0.60 -12.28 0.69
CA PRO A 13 1.22 -11.27 1.53
C PRO A 13 0.16 -10.61 2.40
N LYS A 14 0.49 -10.36 3.67
CA LYS A 14 -0.37 -9.51 4.51
C LYS A 14 -0.37 -8.08 3.98
N ARG A 15 -1.53 -7.45 3.99
CA ARG A 15 -1.68 -6.03 3.67
C ARG A 15 -1.01 -5.22 4.77
N LYS A 16 -0.11 -4.31 4.40
CA LYS A 16 0.51 -3.38 5.35
C LYS A 16 -0.52 -2.33 5.78
N ALA A 17 -0.42 -1.87 7.03
CA ALA A 17 -1.31 -0.85 7.58
C ALA A 17 -1.18 0.50 6.85
N ASP A 18 0.01 0.77 6.31
CA ASP A 18 0.35 1.93 5.48
C ASP A 18 -0.13 1.80 4.02
N GLY A 19 -0.69 0.66 3.61
CA GLY A 19 -1.15 0.47 2.23
C GLY A 19 -0.05 0.55 1.16
N SER A 20 1.23 0.63 1.51
CA SER A 20 2.36 0.75 0.55
C SER A 20 2.44 -0.44 -0.39
N ASN A 21 2.01 -1.62 0.07
CA ASN A 21 1.94 -2.84 -0.75
C ASN A 21 0.58 -3.08 -1.40
N TRP A 22 -0.34 -2.09 -1.39
CA TRP A 22 -1.72 -2.30 -1.85
C TRP A 22 -1.80 -2.83 -3.28
N MET A 23 -1.01 -2.29 -4.22
CA MET A 23 -1.07 -2.71 -5.62
C MET A 23 -0.68 -4.19 -5.78
N THR A 24 0.46 -4.60 -5.20
CA THR A 24 0.93 -5.99 -5.22
C THR A 24 0.00 -6.93 -4.44
N TYR A 25 -0.54 -6.47 -3.30
CA TYR A 25 -1.51 -7.22 -2.51
C TYR A 25 -2.78 -7.47 -3.32
N LYS A 26 -3.35 -6.42 -3.93
CA LYS A 26 -4.57 -6.46 -4.73
C LYS A 26 -4.43 -7.44 -5.89
N GLU A 27 -3.33 -7.37 -6.63
CA GLU A 27 -3.04 -8.28 -7.73
C GLU A 27 -2.98 -9.74 -7.27
N ARG A 28 -2.21 -10.03 -6.21
CA ARG A 28 -2.08 -11.40 -5.68
C ARG A 28 -3.37 -11.94 -5.09
N PHE A 29 -4.12 -11.10 -4.38
CA PHE A 29 -5.44 -11.44 -3.84
C PHE A 29 -6.39 -11.81 -4.97
N LEU A 30 -6.52 -10.94 -5.99
CA LEU A 30 -7.38 -11.20 -7.14
C LEU A 30 -6.98 -12.48 -7.85
N ASN A 31 -5.69 -12.73 -8.07
CA ASN A 31 -5.22 -13.97 -8.68
C ASN A 31 -5.60 -15.22 -7.85
N ASN A 32 -5.51 -15.13 -6.50
CA ASN A 32 -5.94 -16.21 -5.63
C ASN A 32 -7.45 -16.49 -5.73
N ILE A 33 -8.28 -15.46 -5.71
CA ILE A 33 -9.73 -15.58 -5.88
C ILE A 33 -10.09 -16.12 -7.28
N THR A 34 -9.40 -15.66 -8.33
CA THR A 34 -9.56 -16.18 -9.71
C THR A 34 -9.25 -17.66 -9.78
N LYS A 35 -8.14 -18.11 -9.18
CA LYS A 35 -7.75 -19.52 -9.14
C LYS A 35 -8.82 -20.40 -8.50
N GLN A 36 -9.60 -19.86 -7.56
CA GLN A 36 -10.70 -20.55 -6.89
C GLN A 36 -12.05 -20.45 -7.64
N GLY A 37 -12.12 -19.75 -8.77
CA GLY A 37 -13.37 -19.54 -9.51
C GLY A 37 -14.34 -18.54 -8.86
N LEU A 38 -13.87 -17.77 -7.88
CA LEU A 38 -14.71 -16.92 -7.02
C LEU A 38 -14.84 -15.46 -7.51
N CYS A 39 -14.22 -15.11 -8.64
CA CYS A 39 -14.20 -13.73 -9.17
C CYS A 39 -15.58 -13.14 -9.46
N ALA A 40 -16.53 -13.94 -9.93
CA ALA A 40 -17.88 -13.46 -10.16
C ALA A 40 -18.56 -13.05 -8.85
N GLN A 41 -18.32 -13.80 -7.77
CA GLN A 41 -18.87 -13.51 -6.46
C GLN A 41 -18.20 -12.32 -5.79
N LEU A 42 -16.87 -12.24 -5.84
CA LEU A 42 -16.12 -11.07 -5.36
C LEU A 42 -16.54 -9.78 -6.07
N ALA A 43 -16.85 -9.86 -7.36
CA ALA A 43 -17.33 -8.72 -8.15
C ALA A 43 -18.81 -8.37 -7.87
N GLY A 44 -19.52 -9.14 -7.04
CA GLY A 44 -20.95 -8.96 -6.80
C GLY A 44 -21.85 -9.35 -7.98
N ARG A 45 -21.34 -10.15 -8.93
CA ARG A 45 -22.10 -10.62 -10.11
C ARG A 45 -22.92 -11.87 -9.83
N LYS A 46 -22.58 -12.66 -8.80
CA LYS A 46 -23.43 -13.77 -8.33
C LYS A 46 -24.53 -13.23 -7.41
N VAL A 47 -25.78 -13.43 -7.80
CA VAL A 47 -26.95 -13.09 -6.97
C VAL A 47 -27.05 -14.07 -5.81
N LYS A 48 -27.32 -13.58 -4.59
CA LYS A 48 -27.59 -14.43 -3.42
C LYS A 48 -28.87 -15.24 -3.68
N PRO A 49 -28.82 -16.57 -3.66
CA PRO A 49 -30.02 -17.40 -3.72
C PRO A 49 -30.97 -17.08 -2.56
N GLY A 50 -32.28 -17.18 -2.79
CA GLY A 50 -33.24 -17.18 -1.70
C GLY A 50 -33.02 -18.43 -0.84
N GLU A 51 -32.85 -18.24 0.47
CA GLU A 51 -32.65 -19.33 1.41
C GLU A 51 -33.96 -20.12 1.54
N PRO A 52 -34.00 -21.43 1.23
CA PRO A 52 -35.24 -22.19 1.33
C PRO A 52 -35.74 -22.24 2.78
N GLU A 53 -37.06 -22.31 2.95
CA GLU A 53 -37.71 -22.33 4.27
C GLU A 53 -38.67 -23.52 4.35
N ILE A 54 -38.68 -24.19 5.50
CA ILE A 54 -39.66 -25.26 5.78
C ILE A 54 -40.86 -24.61 6.45
N HIS A 55 -42.03 -24.74 5.83
CA HIS A 55 -43.28 -24.19 6.35
C HIS A 55 -43.95 -25.15 7.35
N THR A 56 -45.04 -24.70 7.98
CA THR A 56 -45.81 -25.47 8.97
C THR A 56 -46.43 -26.76 8.43
N ASP A 57 -46.55 -26.89 7.11
CA ASP A 57 -47.01 -28.10 6.41
C ASP A 57 -45.90 -29.13 6.20
N GLY A 58 -44.68 -28.85 6.67
CA GLY A 58 -43.51 -29.71 6.52
C GLY A 58 -42.87 -29.68 5.12
N LYS A 59 -43.35 -28.82 4.22
CA LYS A 59 -42.82 -28.69 2.87
C LYS A 59 -41.87 -27.51 2.75
N THR A 60 -40.95 -27.60 1.79
CA THR A 60 -39.96 -26.55 1.52
C THR A 60 -40.50 -25.56 0.51
N TYR A 61 -40.27 -24.27 0.76
CA TYR A 61 -40.64 -23.15 -0.10
C TYR A 61 -39.43 -22.26 -0.33
N LEU A 62 -39.40 -21.54 -1.47
CA LEU A 62 -38.49 -20.41 -1.63
C LEU A 62 -39.02 -19.20 -0.84
N PRO A 63 -38.16 -18.23 -0.46
CA PRO A 63 -38.61 -16.99 0.16
C PRO A 63 -39.67 -16.31 -0.71
N SER A 64 -40.81 -15.98 -0.11
CA SER A 64 -41.98 -15.41 -0.80
C SER A 64 -42.66 -16.32 -1.84
N GLY A 65 -42.29 -17.60 -1.91
CA GLY A 65 -42.92 -18.60 -2.76
C GLY A 65 -44.28 -19.03 -2.21
N SER A 66 -45.30 -19.06 -3.07
CA SER A 66 -46.65 -19.52 -2.68
C SER A 66 -46.87 -21.01 -2.93
N LYS A 67 -45.91 -21.71 -3.55
CA LYS A 67 -46.01 -23.13 -3.92
C LYS A 67 -44.87 -23.93 -3.29
N PRO A 68 -45.16 -25.13 -2.76
CA PRO A 68 -44.11 -26.00 -2.26
C PRO A 68 -43.25 -26.48 -3.43
N LEU A 69 -41.95 -26.60 -3.17
CA LEU A 69 -40.98 -27.22 -4.06
C LEU A 69 -41.18 -28.75 -4.06
N SER A 70 -40.81 -29.42 -5.15
CA SER A 70 -40.57 -30.87 -5.09
C SER A 70 -39.36 -31.18 -4.20
N ASP A 71 -39.21 -32.44 -3.80
CA ASP A 71 -38.06 -32.85 -2.99
C ASP A 71 -36.73 -32.57 -3.72
N GLU A 72 -36.65 -32.87 -5.03
CA GLU A 72 -35.47 -32.59 -5.85
C GLU A 72 -35.20 -31.08 -6.03
N GLU A 73 -36.26 -30.28 -6.18
CA GLU A 73 -36.14 -28.82 -6.28
C GLU A 73 -35.70 -28.19 -4.95
N ALA A 74 -36.17 -28.73 -3.83
CA ALA A 74 -35.80 -28.32 -2.48
C ALA A 74 -34.33 -28.63 -2.21
N ASP A 75 -33.88 -29.87 -2.49
CA ASP A 75 -32.49 -30.28 -2.33
C ASP A 75 -31.56 -29.39 -3.18
N ALA A 76 -31.89 -29.19 -4.45
CA ALA A 76 -31.11 -28.32 -5.33
C ALA A 76 -31.09 -26.85 -4.88
N ALA A 77 -32.15 -26.36 -4.22
CA ALA A 77 -32.21 -25.00 -3.69
C ALA A 77 -31.32 -24.86 -2.44
N TRP A 78 -31.33 -25.86 -1.55
CA TRP A 78 -30.44 -25.91 -0.38
C TRP A 78 -28.97 -26.00 -0.78
N GLU A 79 -28.63 -26.88 -1.73
CA GLU A 79 -27.25 -27.00 -2.25
C GLU A 79 -26.75 -25.69 -2.82
N LYS A 80 -27.57 -24.97 -3.61
CA LYS A 80 -27.19 -23.66 -4.15
C LYS A 80 -26.99 -22.60 -3.07
N ALA A 81 -27.85 -22.58 -2.05
CA ALA A 81 -27.74 -21.65 -0.93
C ALA A 81 -26.45 -21.92 -0.13
N ASP A 82 -26.15 -23.19 0.15
CA ASP A 82 -24.95 -23.60 0.86
C ASP A 82 -23.68 -23.32 0.03
N GLU A 83 -23.65 -23.66 -1.26
CA GLU A 83 -22.51 -23.35 -2.14
C GLU A 83 -22.23 -21.84 -2.17
N TRP A 84 -23.27 -21.01 -2.26
CA TRP A 84 -23.12 -19.56 -2.22
C TRP A 84 -22.53 -19.08 -0.88
N ALA A 85 -23.03 -19.60 0.24
CA ALA A 85 -22.56 -19.26 1.59
C ALA A 85 -21.12 -19.73 1.85
N GLN A 86 -20.76 -20.94 1.41
CA GLN A 86 -19.40 -21.46 1.46
C GLN A 86 -18.44 -20.60 0.65
N ASN A 87 -18.85 -20.18 -0.56
CA ASN A 87 -18.06 -19.30 -1.39
C ASN A 87 -17.89 -17.90 -0.77
N GLU A 88 -18.92 -17.38 -0.08
CA GLU A 88 -18.81 -16.13 0.68
C GLU A 88 -17.77 -16.27 1.80
N ALA A 89 -17.87 -17.35 2.57
CA ALA A 89 -16.98 -17.63 3.69
C ALA A 89 -15.52 -17.75 3.23
N LYS A 90 -15.26 -18.47 2.13
CA LYS A 90 -13.90 -18.60 1.55
C LYS A 90 -13.27 -17.25 1.23
N ILE A 91 -14.02 -16.34 0.58
CA ILE A 91 -13.50 -15.01 0.24
C ILE A 91 -13.24 -14.19 1.51
N ARG A 92 -14.19 -14.20 2.46
CA ARG A 92 -14.08 -13.46 3.72
C ARG A 92 -12.88 -13.91 4.53
N GLU A 93 -12.64 -15.22 4.63
CA GLU A 93 -11.52 -15.77 5.39
C GLU A 93 -10.18 -15.29 4.82
N VAL A 94 -10.02 -15.32 3.49
CA VAL A 94 -8.80 -14.80 2.85
C VAL A 94 -8.62 -13.31 3.14
N ILE A 95 -9.70 -12.52 3.18
CA ILE A 95 -9.62 -11.11 3.58
C ILE A 95 -9.17 -11.00 5.04
N TYR A 96 -9.81 -11.72 5.96
CA TYR A 96 -9.53 -11.66 7.39
C TYR A 96 -8.10 -12.06 7.74
N GLU A 97 -7.57 -13.11 7.13
CA GLU A 97 -6.20 -13.58 7.35
C GLU A 97 -5.13 -12.59 6.87
N THR A 98 -5.49 -11.73 5.91
CA THR A 98 -4.53 -10.88 5.23
C THR A 98 -4.59 -9.41 5.63
N VAL A 99 -5.56 -8.99 6.44
CA VAL A 99 -5.68 -7.61 6.94
C VAL A 99 -5.31 -7.50 8.42
N ASP A 100 -4.98 -6.28 8.87
CA ASP A 100 -4.76 -5.98 10.29
C ASP A 100 -6.09 -5.89 11.06
N GLN A 101 -6.03 -6.04 12.39
CA GLN A 101 -7.21 -6.02 13.28
C GLN A 101 -8.06 -4.75 13.15
N THR A 102 -7.43 -3.59 12.99
CA THR A 102 -8.14 -2.31 12.87
C THR A 102 -9.01 -2.31 11.61
N THR A 103 -8.44 -2.80 10.51
CA THR A 103 -9.14 -2.88 9.22
C THR A 103 -10.21 -3.95 9.22
N PHE A 104 -9.93 -5.12 9.81
CA PHE A 104 -10.94 -6.16 10.04
C PHE A 104 -12.18 -5.58 10.74
N MET A 105 -11.98 -4.82 11.82
CA MET A 105 -13.08 -4.21 12.57
C MET A 105 -13.91 -3.22 11.75
N GLN A 106 -13.33 -2.58 10.75
CA GLN A 106 -14.01 -1.64 9.86
C GLN A 106 -14.88 -2.33 8.79
N ILE A 107 -14.50 -3.54 8.35
CA ILE A 107 -15.14 -4.21 7.20
C ILE A 107 -15.97 -5.45 7.57
N LYS A 108 -15.84 -5.98 8.80
CA LYS A 108 -16.46 -7.26 9.21
C LYS A 108 -17.98 -7.33 9.08
N ASN A 109 -18.66 -6.17 9.18
CA ASN A 109 -20.13 -6.09 9.16
C ASN A 109 -20.71 -5.92 7.76
N GLU A 110 -19.88 -5.96 6.71
CA GLU A 110 -20.36 -5.84 5.34
C GLU A 110 -21.21 -7.07 4.94
N PRO A 111 -22.34 -6.86 4.24
CA PRO A 111 -23.34 -7.90 4.03
C PRO A 111 -22.87 -8.97 3.06
N THR A 112 -21.92 -8.66 2.17
CA THR A 112 -21.33 -9.58 1.20
C THR A 112 -19.82 -9.41 1.14
N ALA A 113 -19.11 -10.45 0.73
CA ALA A 113 -17.67 -10.41 0.50
C ALA A 113 -17.30 -9.40 -0.59
N ALA A 114 -18.19 -9.20 -1.57
CA ALA A 114 -18.05 -8.13 -2.56
C ALA A 114 -18.04 -6.74 -1.93
N LYS A 115 -18.99 -6.45 -1.02
CA LYS A 115 -19.04 -5.19 -0.29
C LYS A 115 -17.85 -5.02 0.65
N MET A 116 -17.44 -6.10 1.32
CA MET A 116 -16.24 -6.14 2.15
C MET A 116 -14.98 -5.79 1.37
N TRP A 117 -14.81 -6.37 0.18
CA TRP A 117 -13.71 -6.07 -0.72
C TRP A 117 -13.73 -4.63 -1.22
N GLN A 118 -14.91 -4.10 -1.57
CA GLN A 118 -15.08 -2.69 -1.95
C GLN A 118 -14.71 -1.74 -0.80
N ALA A 119 -15.16 -2.04 0.42
CA ALA A 119 -14.84 -1.26 1.61
C ALA A 119 -13.33 -1.30 1.89
N LEU A 120 -12.71 -2.48 1.80
CA LEU A 120 -11.27 -2.65 1.94
C LEU A 120 -10.50 -1.82 0.90
N ALA A 121 -10.90 -1.90 -0.37
CA ALA A 121 -10.30 -1.12 -1.44
C ALA A 121 -10.40 0.39 -1.16
N LYS A 122 -11.57 0.87 -0.76
CA LYS A 122 -11.79 2.28 -0.43
C LYS A 122 -10.91 2.78 0.72
N ILE A 123 -10.81 2.00 1.81
CA ILE A 123 -9.96 2.34 2.97
C ILE A 123 -8.49 2.44 2.53
N THR A 124 -8.05 1.50 1.69
CA THR A 124 -6.63 1.39 1.33
C THR A 124 -6.24 2.39 0.25
N GLU A 125 -7.09 2.63 -0.74
CA GLU A 125 -6.86 3.61 -1.81
C GLU A 125 -6.81 5.04 -1.23
N GLY A 126 -7.73 5.38 -0.30
CA GLY A 126 -7.69 6.68 0.37
C GLY A 126 -6.44 6.90 1.25
N ARG A 127 -5.95 5.87 1.94
CA ARG A 127 -4.68 5.95 2.70
C ARG A 127 -3.46 5.98 1.79
N GLY A 128 -3.50 5.25 0.68
CA GLY A 128 -2.44 5.21 -0.31
C GLY A 128 -2.14 6.59 -0.88
N ASP A 129 -3.18 7.39 -1.16
CA ASP A 129 -2.98 8.75 -1.66
C ASP A 129 -2.31 9.67 -0.63
N THR A 130 -2.71 9.62 0.64
CA THR A 130 -2.04 10.37 1.71
C THR A 130 -0.57 9.99 1.85
N ILE A 131 -0.24 8.70 1.72
CA ILE A 131 1.13 8.20 1.90
C ILE A 131 1.99 8.47 0.67
N LYS A 132 1.42 8.45 -0.55
CA LYS A 132 2.10 8.96 -1.75
C LYS A 132 2.49 10.42 -1.55
N VAL A 133 1.56 11.25 -1.08
CA VAL A 133 1.81 12.68 -0.82
C VAL A 133 2.90 12.86 0.25
N ASP A 134 2.83 12.14 1.37
CA ASP A 134 3.84 12.18 2.43
C ASP A 134 5.22 11.73 1.93
N THR A 135 5.27 10.62 1.18
CA THR A 135 6.52 10.07 0.62
C THR A 135 7.15 11.02 -0.39
N LEU A 136 6.33 11.63 -1.26
CA LEU A 136 6.79 12.66 -2.20
C LEU A 136 7.29 13.90 -1.46
N ALA A 137 6.57 14.34 -0.43
CA ALA A 137 6.98 15.47 0.40
C ALA A 137 8.33 15.19 1.06
N ARG A 138 8.51 14.01 1.68
CA ARG A 138 9.80 13.58 2.26
C ARG A 138 10.91 13.58 1.22
N LEU A 139 10.67 13.03 0.02
CA LEU A 139 11.65 13.05 -1.06
C LEU A 139 12.04 14.48 -1.47
N GLN A 140 11.08 15.40 -1.54
CA GLN A 140 11.30 16.80 -1.92
C GLN A 140 11.96 17.65 -0.83
N THR A 141 11.75 17.32 0.43
CA THR A 141 12.27 18.07 1.58
C THR A 141 13.60 17.53 2.12
N MET A 142 14.06 16.36 1.67
CA MET A 142 15.39 15.85 2.01
C MET A 142 16.47 16.87 1.64
N ARG A 143 17.40 17.10 2.57
CA ARG A 143 18.57 17.96 2.39
C ARG A 143 19.80 17.17 2.79
N CYS A 144 20.86 17.31 2.00
CA CYS A 144 22.18 16.81 2.33
C CYS A 144 22.89 17.91 3.13
N THR A 145 23.41 17.56 4.30
CA THR A 145 24.11 18.46 5.21
C THR A 145 25.59 18.13 5.29
N GLU A 146 26.38 19.07 5.79
CA GLU A 146 27.82 18.86 5.95
C GLU A 146 28.09 17.65 6.87
N GLY A 147 28.92 16.71 6.38
CA GLY A 147 29.22 15.45 7.07
C GLY A 147 28.35 14.25 6.66
N ASP A 148 27.30 14.43 5.85
CA ASP A 148 26.54 13.31 5.32
C ASP A 148 27.34 12.46 4.32
N ASN A 149 27.18 11.14 4.38
CA ASN A 149 27.68 10.23 3.35
C ASN A 149 26.81 10.36 2.08
N ILE A 150 27.37 10.97 1.04
CA ILE A 150 26.65 11.25 -0.21
C ILE A 150 26.06 9.98 -0.86
N PRO A 151 26.83 8.89 -1.05
CA PRO A 151 26.27 7.63 -1.57
C PRO A 151 25.07 7.10 -0.77
N GLU A 152 25.14 7.08 0.56
CA GLU A 152 24.04 6.63 1.40
C GLU A 152 22.83 7.58 1.34
N PHE A 153 23.08 8.90 1.28
CA PHE A 153 22.05 9.91 1.10
C PHE A 153 21.27 9.71 -0.22
N ILE A 154 21.99 9.55 -1.34
CA ILE A 154 21.39 9.25 -2.64
C ILE A 154 20.66 7.91 -2.60
N GLY A 155 21.21 6.90 -1.93
CA GLY A 155 20.57 5.60 -1.73
C GLY A 155 19.17 5.75 -1.11
N ARG A 156 19.05 6.55 -0.04
CA ARG A 156 17.75 6.84 0.60
C ARG A 156 16.77 7.54 -0.34
N MET A 157 17.24 8.51 -1.14
CA MET A 157 16.38 9.19 -2.12
C MET A 157 15.89 8.22 -3.20
N THR A 158 16.75 7.31 -3.67
CA THR A 158 16.40 6.28 -4.65
C THR A 158 15.35 5.33 -4.10
N THR A 159 15.48 4.89 -2.84
CA THR A 159 14.46 4.05 -2.20
C THR A 159 13.09 4.75 -2.16
N LEU A 160 13.02 6.03 -1.79
CA LEU A 160 11.75 6.77 -1.80
C LEU A 160 11.15 6.89 -3.21
N ARG A 161 12.00 7.02 -4.24
CA ARG A 161 11.57 7.03 -5.64
C ARG A 161 10.99 5.67 -6.06
N GLU A 162 11.63 4.57 -5.67
CA GLU A 162 11.16 3.22 -5.94
C GLU A 162 9.84 2.94 -5.22
N ASP A 163 9.69 3.39 -3.97
CA ASP A 163 8.44 3.29 -3.21
C ASP A 163 7.30 4.07 -3.91
N LEU A 164 7.57 5.28 -4.39
CA LEU A 164 6.61 6.07 -5.17
C LEU A 164 6.19 5.35 -6.47
N ALA A 165 7.13 4.72 -7.17
CA ALA A 165 6.82 3.91 -8.35
C ALA A 165 5.96 2.69 -8.00
N ALA A 166 6.27 1.98 -6.91
CA ALA A 166 5.49 0.85 -6.41
C ALA A 166 4.05 1.25 -6.00
N MET A 167 3.88 2.48 -5.51
CA MET A 167 2.58 3.07 -5.19
C MET A 167 1.83 3.61 -6.44
N GLY A 168 2.39 3.46 -7.65
CA GLY A 168 1.77 3.90 -8.90
C GLY A 168 1.91 5.40 -9.18
N SER A 169 2.89 6.07 -8.57
CA SER A 169 3.21 7.48 -8.79
C SER A 169 4.71 7.64 -9.12
N PRO A 170 5.20 7.08 -10.23
CA PRO A 170 6.63 7.12 -10.57
C PRO A 170 7.13 8.56 -10.72
N VAL A 171 8.34 8.83 -10.23
CA VAL A 171 9.04 10.09 -10.44
C VAL A 171 9.95 9.93 -11.65
N GLU A 172 9.76 10.77 -12.66
CA GLU A 172 10.57 10.80 -13.88
C GLU A 172 12.02 11.18 -13.60
N ASP A 173 12.96 10.71 -14.42
CA ASP A 173 14.40 10.96 -14.22
C ASP A 173 14.74 12.46 -14.15
N THR A 174 14.11 13.27 -15.01
CA THR A 174 14.32 14.73 -15.05
C THR A 174 13.83 15.43 -13.78
N GLN A 175 12.70 14.98 -13.23
CA GLN A 175 12.17 15.48 -11.97
C GLN A 175 13.05 15.03 -10.81
N PHE A 176 13.45 13.76 -10.77
CA PHE A 176 14.32 13.21 -9.74
C PHE A 176 15.68 13.92 -9.70
N ALA A 177 16.31 14.16 -10.87
CA ALA A 177 17.54 14.93 -10.95
C ALA A 177 17.40 16.36 -10.41
N SER A 178 16.23 16.98 -10.61
CA SER A 178 15.95 18.33 -10.09
C SER A 178 15.75 18.34 -8.58
N ILE A 179 15.10 17.31 -8.02
CA ILE A 179 14.96 17.10 -6.58
C ILE A 179 16.34 16.86 -5.94
N ILE A 180 17.18 16.02 -6.55
CA ILE A 180 18.56 15.79 -6.08
C ILE A 180 19.34 17.10 -6.05
N ARG A 181 19.28 17.92 -7.11
CA ARG A 181 19.94 19.23 -7.14
C ARG A 181 19.46 20.14 -6.01
N LEU A 182 18.16 20.16 -5.72
CA LEU A 182 17.60 20.92 -4.60
C LEU A 182 18.06 20.38 -3.24
N ALA A 183 18.19 19.07 -3.10
CA ALA A 183 18.65 18.44 -1.87
C ALA A 183 20.09 18.82 -1.52
N PHE A 184 20.94 19.06 -2.52
CA PHE A 184 22.33 19.52 -2.33
C PHE A 184 22.48 21.04 -2.26
N SER A 185 21.42 21.83 -2.45
CA SER A 185 21.56 23.29 -2.51
C SER A 185 22.05 23.89 -1.18
N SER A 186 21.77 23.24 -0.04
CA SER A 186 22.28 23.60 1.29
C SER A 186 23.80 23.58 1.36
N LEU A 187 24.44 22.50 0.88
CA LEU A 187 25.90 22.40 0.83
C LEU A 187 26.52 23.51 -0.03
N THR A 188 25.86 23.87 -1.14
CA THR A 188 26.37 24.91 -2.02
C THR A 188 26.20 26.33 -1.46
N ALA A 189 25.22 26.53 -0.58
CA ALA A 189 25.01 27.82 0.08
C ALA A 189 26.02 28.02 1.23
N GLU A 190 26.27 26.96 2.01
CA GLU A 190 27.27 26.95 3.09
C GLU A 190 28.69 27.12 2.54
N PHE A 191 29.04 26.41 1.47
CA PHE A 191 30.35 26.56 0.82
C PHE A 191 30.60 27.99 0.33
N LYS A 192 29.58 28.64 -0.25
CA LYS A 192 29.68 30.05 -0.67
C LYS A 192 29.81 30.99 0.53
N SER A 193 29.15 30.70 1.64
CA SER A 193 29.24 31.51 2.85
C SER A 193 30.62 31.39 3.52
N SER A 194 31.19 30.18 3.59
CA SER A 194 32.54 29.95 4.13
C SER A 194 33.62 30.65 3.32
N GLN A 195 33.56 30.60 1.98
CA GLN A 195 34.53 31.34 1.14
C GLN A 195 34.42 32.86 1.29
N VAL A 196 33.23 33.41 1.52
CA VAL A 196 33.04 34.85 1.75
C VAL A 196 33.59 35.29 3.11
N VAL A 197 33.49 34.44 4.14
CA VAL A 197 34.08 34.71 5.47
C VAL A 197 35.60 34.64 5.41
N GLU A 198 36.16 33.60 4.80
CA GLU A 198 37.61 33.41 4.66
C GLU A 198 38.28 34.51 3.82
N SER A 199 37.60 34.99 2.77
CA SER A 199 38.06 36.14 1.97
C SER A 199 38.05 37.47 2.75
N ARG A 200 37.21 37.59 3.79
CA ARG A 200 37.11 38.80 4.62
C ARG A 200 38.20 38.85 5.69
N GLU A 201 38.57 37.70 6.25
CA GLU A 201 39.65 37.61 7.25
C GLU A 201 41.04 37.82 6.63
N LEU A 202 41.21 37.55 5.34
CA LEU A 202 42.46 37.76 4.61
C LEU A 202 42.72 39.23 4.22
N ASP A 203 41.70 40.10 4.21
CA ASP A 203 41.83 41.52 3.83
C ASP A 203 42.17 42.44 5.04
N ASP A 204 41.90 42.00 6.27
CA ASP A 204 42.18 42.78 7.50
C ASP A 204 43.65 42.64 8.00
N GLY A 205 44.50 41.91 7.27
CA GLY A 205 45.89 41.62 7.59
C GLY A 205 46.93 42.60 7.01
N GLY A 206 46.57 43.86 6.72
CA GLY A 206 47.47 44.87 6.15
C GLY A 206 48.72 45.17 7.01
N PRO A 207 49.88 45.52 6.41
CA PRO A 207 51.16 45.52 7.12
C PRO A 207 51.24 46.65 8.17
N ARG A 208 51.55 46.28 9.42
CA ARG A 208 51.99 47.24 10.45
C ARG A 208 53.31 47.85 10.01
N GLU A 209 53.27 49.08 9.50
CA GLU A 209 54.44 49.90 9.24
C GLU A 209 55.28 50.03 10.52
N ASN A 210 56.47 49.46 10.46
CA ASN A 210 57.48 49.53 11.51
C ASN A 210 58.17 50.88 11.40
N GLY A 211 57.52 51.93 11.89
CA GLY A 211 58.07 53.27 12.01
C GLY A 211 59.12 53.33 13.11
N GLY A 212 60.37 52.99 12.76
CA GLY A 212 61.52 53.31 13.58
C GLY A 212 61.62 54.82 13.78
N ASN A 213 61.82 55.26 15.03
CA ASN A 213 62.35 56.59 15.28
C ASN A 213 63.51 56.54 16.28
N PHE A 214 64.60 57.15 15.84
CA PHE A 214 65.91 57.24 16.43
C PHE A 214 66.07 58.64 17.05
N LYS A 215 67.02 58.78 17.99
CA LYS A 215 67.53 60.00 18.66
C LYS A 215 66.84 60.36 20.00
N ALA A 216 67.57 60.74 21.05
CA ALA A 216 69.01 60.81 21.34
C ALA A 216 69.17 60.79 22.87
#